data_AF-A0A9Q0NZ91-F1
#
_entry.id   AF-A0A9Q0NZ91-F1
#
_cell.length_a   1.000
_cell.length_b   1.000
_cell.length_c   1.000
_cell.angle_alpha   90.00
_cell.angle_beta   90.00
_cell.angle_gamma   90.00
#
_symmetry.space_group_name_H-M   'P 1'
#
loop_
_entity.id
_entity.type
_entity.pdbx_description
1 polymer ?
#
loop_
_entity_poly.entity_id
_entity_poly.type
_entity_poly.pdbx_seq_one_letter_code
_entity_poly.pdbx_strand_id
1 'polypeptide(L)'
;MWRCVARGLRLPCSTRRSSNDSFRSHISRFFSTGSTGGRSSYTVVDHTYDAVVVGAGGAGLRAAIGLSEHGFNTACITKLFPTRSHTVAAQGGINAALGNMSEDDWRWHMYDTVKGSDCKPLPLQVYSLYLLKGDQDAIQYMCREAPKAVIELENYGLPFSRTEDGKIYQRAFGGQSLDFGKGGQAYRCACAADRTGTCSFAYSLWPGYET
;
A
#
# COMPACT_ATOMS: atom_id res chain seq x y z
N MET A 1 0.32 -18.57 -16.46
CA MET A 1 1.41 -19.31 -15.79
C MET A 1 1.90 -18.45 -14.63
N TRP A 2 1.44 -18.72 -13.41
CA TRP A 2 1.88 -17.98 -12.23
C TRP A 2 3.25 -18.53 -11.82
N ARG A 3 4.32 -17.73 -11.96
CA ARG A 3 5.65 -18.09 -11.47
C ARG A 3 5.82 -17.49 -10.08
N CYS A 4 5.76 -18.33 -9.06
CA CYS A 4 6.20 -17.97 -7.72
C CYS A 4 7.74 -18.00 -7.71
N VAL A 5 8.39 -16.85 -7.49
CA VAL A 5 9.85 -16.77 -7.36
C VAL A 5 10.16 -16.60 -5.88
N ALA A 6 10.28 -17.72 -5.16
CA ALA A 6 10.90 -17.75 -3.84
C ALA A 6 12.40 -18.02 -4.04
N ARG A 7 13.25 -16.99 -3.93
CA ARG A 7 14.69 -17.21 -3.77
C ARG A 7 14.91 -17.73 -2.35
N GLY A 8 15.23 -19.02 -2.24
CA GLY A 8 15.46 -19.69 -0.96
C GLY A 8 16.71 -19.18 -0.27
N LEU A 9 16.53 -18.52 0.88
CA LEU A 9 17.54 -18.50 1.93
C LEU A 9 17.34 -19.76 2.79
N ARG A 10 18.19 -20.76 2.60
CA ARG A 10 18.24 -21.95 3.46
C ARG A 10 18.82 -21.52 4.81
N LEU A 11 18.03 -21.63 5.87
CA LEU A 11 18.55 -21.79 7.23
C LEU A 11 18.13 -23.18 7.74
N PRO A 12 19.02 -23.92 8.42
CA PRO A 12 18.73 -25.27 8.89
C PRO A 12 17.85 -25.17 10.15
N CYS A 13 16.57 -25.53 10.04
CA CYS A 13 15.69 -25.62 11.20
C CYS A 13 15.79 -27.02 11.84
N SER A 14 16.29 -27.06 13.06
CA SER A 14 16.40 -28.26 13.90
C SER A 14 15.03 -28.83 14.25
N THR A 15 14.91 -30.15 14.16
CA THR A 15 13.79 -30.97 14.61
C THR A 15 13.36 -30.66 16.05
N ARG A 16 12.12 -30.19 16.23
CA ARG A 16 11.36 -30.36 17.48
C ARG A 16 9.94 -30.81 17.16
N ARG A 17 9.69 -32.12 17.37
CA ARG A 17 8.33 -32.66 17.49
C ARG A 17 7.70 -32.10 18.76
N SER A 18 6.51 -31.51 18.65
CA SER A 18 5.59 -31.36 19.78
C SER A 18 4.19 -31.72 19.30
N SER A 19 3.74 -32.87 19.75
CA SER A 19 2.38 -33.39 19.72
C SER A 19 1.39 -32.36 20.29
N ASN A 20 0.29 -32.12 19.57
CA ASN A 20 -1.05 -31.85 20.12
C ASN A 20 -2.08 -31.81 18.97
N ASP A 21 -2.42 -33.02 18.50
CA ASP A 21 -3.66 -33.29 17.76
C ASP A 21 -4.83 -33.30 18.74
N SER A 22 -5.66 -32.26 18.76
CA SER A 22 -7.00 -32.31 19.40
C SER A 22 -7.88 -31.07 19.17
N PHE A 23 -7.84 -30.43 17.99
CA PHE A 23 -8.80 -29.34 17.69
C PHE A 23 -9.20 -29.26 16.21
N ARG A 24 -9.42 -30.40 15.55
CA ARG A 24 -10.02 -30.48 14.20
C ARG A 24 -11.15 -31.50 14.16
N SER A 25 -12.33 -31.13 14.63
CA SER A 25 -13.53 -31.95 14.42
C SER A 25 -14.83 -31.15 14.40
N HIS A 26 -14.89 -29.99 13.74
CA HIS A 26 -16.17 -29.34 13.42
C HIS A 26 -16.00 -28.37 12.24
N ILE A 27 -15.98 -28.88 11.01
CA ILE A 27 -16.35 -28.21 9.72
C ILE A 27 -16.13 -29.24 8.60
N SER A 28 -16.87 -30.35 8.61
CA SER A 28 -16.78 -31.34 7.53
C SER A 28 -18.10 -32.09 7.34
N ARG A 29 -19.21 -31.35 7.31
CA ARG A 29 -20.51 -31.89 6.89
C ARG A 29 -21.37 -30.76 6.35
N PHE A 30 -21.13 -30.31 5.12
CA PHE A 30 -22.13 -29.69 4.26
C PHE A 30 -21.43 -29.44 2.92
N PHE A 31 -21.80 -30.24 1.91
CA PHE A 31 -21.58 -30.14 0.47
C PHE A 31 -21.34 -31.54 -0.11
N SER A 32 -22.38 -32.36 0.00
CA SER A 32 -22.57 -33.48 -0.91
C SER A 32 -23.47 -32.98 -2.04
N THR A 33 -22.90 -32.79 -3.23
CA THR A 33 -23.64 -32.70 -4.48
C THR A 33 -22.83 -33.40 -5.56
N GLY A 34 -23.39 -34.48 -6.09
CA GLY A 34 -22.89 -35.12 -7.29
C GLY A 34 -23.13 -34.23 -8.51
N SER A 35 -22.12 -34.11 -9.36
CA SER A 35 -22.30 -33.75 -10.77
C SER A 35 -21.23 -34.46 -11.61
N THR A 36 -21.67 -35.44 -12.39
CA THR A 36 -20.94 -36.00 -13.52
C THR A 36 -20.94 -34.97 -14.65
N GLY A 37 -19.77 -34.42 -14.97
CA GLY A 37 -19.56 -33.50 -16.09
C GLY A 37 -18.10 -33.08 -16.14
N GLY A 38 -17.41 -33.36 -17.25
CA GLY A 38 -15.96 -33.25 -17.40
C GLY A 38 -15.36 -31.95 -16.86
N ARG A 39 -14.75 -32.03 -15.67
CA ARG A 39 -13.88 -30.97 -15.14
C ARG A 39 -12.47 -31.23 -15.65
N SER A 40 -11.95 -30.29 -16.43
CA SER A 40 -10.52 -30.21 -16.79
C SER A 40 -9.66 -30.56 -15.57
N SER A 41 -8.75 -31.52 -15.74
CA SER A 41 -7.91 -32.11 -14.69
C SER A 41 -6.81 -31.14 -14.27
N TYR A 42 -7.14 -30.14 -13.47
CA TYR A 42 -6.14 -29.27 -12.87
C TYR A 42 -5.54 -29.96 -11.64
N THR A 43 -4.22 -30.13 -11.62
CA THR A 43 -3.50 -30.55 -10.41
C THR A 43 -3.60 -29.44 -9.37
N VAL A 44 -4.29 -29.71 -8.26
CA VAL A 44 -4.36 -28.80 -7.13
C VAL A 44 -3.09 -28.96 -6.31
N VAL A 45 -2.41 -27.84 -6.01
CA VAL A 45 -1.21 -27.80 -5.17
C VAL A 45 -1.52 -26.95 -3.94
N ASP A 46 -1.38 -27.54 -2.76
CA ASP A 46 -1.60 -26.87 -1.49
C ASP A 46 -0.29 -26.29 -0.93
N HIS A 47 -0.36 -25.07 -0.42
CA HIS A 47 0.75 -24.39 0.25
C HIS A 47 0.29 -23.81 1.58
N THR A 48 1.17 -23.78 2.58
CA THR A 48 0.89 -23.22 3.92
C THR A 48 1.83 -22.05 4.19
N TYR A 49 1.25 -20.90 4.57
CA TYR A 49 1.91 -19.65 4.89
C TYR A 49 1.18 -18.96 6.05
N ASP A 50 1.85 -18.06 6.76
CA ASP A 50 1.23 -17.29 7.85
C ASP A 50 0.34 -16.18 7.30
N ALA A 51 0.77 -15.57 6.19
CA ALA A 51 0.03 -14.52 5.49
C ALA A 51 0.17 -14.67 3.98
N VAL A 52 -0.89 -14.30 3.24
CA VAL A 52 -0.90 -14.28 1.78
C VAL A 52 -1.32 -12.88 1.31
N VAL A 53 -0.44 -12.23 0.56
CA VAL A 53 -0.68 -10.93 -0.07
C VAL A 53 -1.01 -11.14 -1.54
N VAL A 54 -2.18 -10.68 -1.97
CA VAL A 54 -2.62 -10.78 -3.36
C VAL A 54 -2.42 -9.42 -4.05
N GLY A 55 -1.46 -9.38 -4.97
CA GLY A 55 -1.05 -8.19 -5.72
C GLY A 55 0.34 -7.69 -5.33
N ALA A 56 1.20 -7.45 -6.32
CA ALA A 56 2.54 -6.87 -6.14
C ALA A 56 2.60 -5.41 -6.61
N GLY A 57 1.51 -4.66 -6.34
CA GLY A 57 1.46 -3.19 -6.45
C GLY A 57 2.21 -2.52 -5.29
N GLY A 58 2.26 -1.18 -5.26
CA GLY A 58 3.03 -0.46 -4.21
C GLY A 58 2.57 -0.84 -2.79
N ALA A 59 1.26 -0.90 -2.59
CA ALA A 59 0.66 -1.32 -1.32
C ALA A 59 0.97 -2.79 -0.98
N GLY A 60 0.84 -3.70 -1.96
CA GLY A 60 1.09 -5.12 -1.74
C GLY A 60 2.55 -5.46 -1.45
N LEU A 61 3.48 -4.81 -2.16
CA LEU A 61 4.91 -4.95 -1.86
C LEU A 61 5.25 -4.37 -0.47
N ARG A 62 4.74 -3.18 -0.13
CA ARG A 62 5.00 -2.61 1.22
C ARG A 62 4.46 -3.51 2.33
N ALA A 63 3.26 -4.07 2.15
CA ALA A 63 2.67 -5.01 3.10
C ALA A 63 3.48 -6.32 3.20
N ALA A 64 3.91 -6.87 2.07
CA ALA A 64 4.73 -8.10 2.06
C ALA A 64 6.10 -7.88 2.72
N ILE A 65 6.75 -6.73 2.48
CA ILE A 65 7.99 -6.33 3.15
C ILE A 65 7.75 -6.21 4.65
N GLY A 66 6.72 -5.48 5.08
CA GLY A 66 6.41 -5.31 6.50
C GLY A 66 6.13 -6.63 7.23
N LEU A 67 5.36 -7.54 6.62
CA LEU A 67 5.11 -8.86 7.19
C LEU A 67 6.40 -9.70 7.28
N SER A 68 7.24 -9.64 6.26
CA SER A 68 8.53 -10.35 6.25
C SER A 68 9.52 -9.79 7.28
N GLU A 69 9.56 -8.47 7.47
CA GLU A 69 10.41 -7.80 8.47
C GLU A 69 10.04 -8.21 9.91
N HIS A 70 8.76 -8.48 10.16
CA HIS A 70 8.27 -8.98 11.44
C HIS A 70 8.38 -10.52 11.58
N GLY A 71 9.02 -11.20 10.62
CA GLY A 71 9.33 -12.63 10.68
C GLY A 71 8.21 -13.58 10.24
N PHE A 72 7.14 -13.07 9.63
CA PHE A 72 6.04 -13.92 9.14
C PHE A 72 6.39 -14.55 7.79
N ASN A 73 6.11 -15.84 7.64
CA ASN A 73 6.25 -16.52 6.35
C ASN A 73 5.13 -16.07 5.40
N THR A 74 5.48 -15.15 4.48
CA THR A 74 4.50 -14.41 3.67
C THR A 74 4.63 -14.77 2.19
N ALA A 75 3.50 -15.14 1.57
CA ALA A 75 3.43 -15.35 0.12
C ALA A 75 2.87 -14.12 -0.59
N CYS A 76 3.61 -13.55 -1.54
CA CYS A 76 3.10 -12.50 -2.44
C CYS A 76 2.73 -13.10 -3.80
N ILE A 77 1.44 -13.07 -4.13
CA ILE A 77 0.90 -13.67 -5.36
C ILE A 77 0.46 -12.54 -6.30
N THR A 78 1.02 -12.50 -7.50
CA THR A 78 0.70 -11.46 -8.48
C THR A 78 0.54 -12.02 -9.89
N LYS A 79 -0.45 -11.52 -10.62
CA LYS A 79 -0.73 -11.92 -12.01
C LYS A 79 0.34 -11.38 -12.96
N LEU A 80 0.82 -10.17 -12.67
CA LEU A 80 1.80 -9.45 -13.46
C LEU A 80 3.14 -9.49 -12.72
N PHE A 81 4.22 -9.37 -13.47
CA PHE A 81 5.52 -9.07 -12.88
C PHE A 81 5.41 -7.77 -12.06
N PRO A 82 5.97 -7.68 -10.83
CA PRO A 82 5.71 -6.57 -9.91
C PRO A 82 5.89 -5.18 -10.54
N THR A 83 6.94 -4.95 -11.33
CA THR A 83 7.22 -3.67 -12.00
C THR A 83 6.30 -3.35 -13.18
N ARG A 84 5.34 -4.23 -13.52
CA ARG A 84 4.28 -3.98 -14.50
C ARG A 84 2.93 -3.64 -13.85
N SER A 85 2.92 -3.47 -12.52
CA SER A 85 1.75 -2.98 -11.80
C SER A 85 1.42 -1.54 -12.18
N HIS A 86 0.14 -1.17 -12.17
CA HIS A 86 -0.31 0.17 -12.58
C HIS A 86 0.25 1.31 -11.71
N THR A 87 0.73 1.01 -10.50
CA THR A 87 1.45 1.99 -9.66
C THR A 87 2.66 2.60 -10.38
N VAL A 88 3.30 1.88 -11.32
CA VAL A 88 4.42 2.40 -12.12
C VAL A 88 4.03 3.59 -13.00
N ALA A 89 2.77 3.68 -13.41
CA ALA A 89 2.24 4.78 -14.21
C ALA A 89 1.92 6.04 -13.37
N ALA A 90 2.09 6.02 -12.05
CA ALA A 90 1.87 7.20 -11.23
C ALA A 90 2.94 8.26 -11.52
N GLN A 91 2.52 9.50 -11.78
CA GLN A 91 3.42 10.60 -12.15
C GLN A 91 3.48 11.68 -11.07
N GLY A 92 2.31 12.20 -10.66
CA GLY A 92 2.16 13.44 -9.90
C GLY A 92 3.00 13.53 -8.62
N GLY A 93 3.00 12.49 -7.79
CA GLY A 93 3.77 12.46 -6.54
C GLY A 93 3.01 11.81 -5.38
N ILE A 94 3.56 11.94 -4.18
CA ILE A 94 2.99 11.44 -2.92
C ILE A 94 2.83 12.64 -1.97
N ASN A 95 1.64 12.82 -1.42
CA ASN A 95 1.36 13.95 -0.54
C ASN A 95 1.84 13.67 0.88
N ALA A 96 2.69 14.55 1.41
CA ALA A 96 3.13 14.53 2.80
C ALA A 96 3.44 15.95 3.29
N ALA A 97 2.93 16.30 4.46
CA ALA A 97 3.22 17.59 5.11
C ALA A 97 4.63 17.57 5.72
N LEU A 98 5.66 17.60 4.86
CA LEU A 98 7.07 17.65 5.26
C LEU A 98 7.52 19.07 5.64
N GLY A 99 6.87 20.09 5.10
CA GLY A 99 7.23 21.49 5.34
C GLY A 99 8.55 21.91 4.69
N ASN A 100 8.94 21.30 3.56
CA ASN A 100 10.23 21.58 2.92
C ASN A 100 10.23 22.84 2.06
N MET A 101 9.07 23.22 1.49
CA MET A 101 8.92 24.39 0.61
C MET A 101 8.27 25.57 1.33
N SER A 102 7.22 25.30 2.10
CA SER A 102 6.50 26.24 2.95
C SER A 102 6.18 25.56 4.27
N GLU A 103 5.86 26.34 5.30
CA GLU A 103 5.27 25.78 6.51
C GLU A 103 4.01 24.97 6.16
N ASP A 104 3.88 23.77 6.74
CA ASP A 104 2.75 22.89 6.50
C ASP A 104 2.42 22.08 7.76
N ASP A 105 1.15 21.75 7.93
CA ASP A 105 0.66 20.92 9.04
C ASP A 105 -0.16 19.76 8.46
N TRP A 106 0.03 18.56 9.01
CA TRP A 106 -0.75 17.37 8.65
C TRP A 106 -2.25 17.59 8.85
N ARG A 107 -2.67 18.49 9.75
CA ARG A 107 -4.07 18.87 9.97
C ARG A 107 -4.66 19.62 8.77
N TRP A 108 -3.87 20.45 8.10
CA TRP A 108 -4.31 21.14 6.88
C TRP A 108 -4.47 20.14 5.73
N HIS A 109 -3.56 19.18 5.62
CA HIS A 109 -3.68 18.05 4.69
C HIS A 109 -4.92 17.19 4.98
N MET A 110 -5.24 16.93 6.25
CA MET A 110 -6.47 16.23 6.65
C MET A 110 -7.71 17.01 6.22
N TYR A 111 -7.73 18.33 6.46
CA TYR A 111 -8.85 19.19 6.07
C TYR A 111 -9.11 19.15 4.56
N ASP A 112 -8.07 19.27 3.75
CA ASP A 112 -8.18 19.19 2.29
C ASP A 112 -8.68 17.82 1.83
N THR A 113 -8.26 16.75 2.51
CA THR A 113 -8.69 15.38 2.19
C THR A 113 -10.16 15.18 2.51
N VAL A 114 -10.63 15.63 3.69
CA VAL A 114 -12.06 15.56 4.09
C VAL A 114 -12.93 16.43 3.18
N LYS A 115 -12.43 17.61 2.79
CA LYS A 115 -13.12 18.50 1.86
C LYS A 115 -13.19 17.90 0.46
N GLY A 116 -12.09 17.27 0.00
CA GLY A 116 -11.99 16.62 -1.30
C GLY A 116 -12.80 15.33 -1.41
N SER A 117 -13.06 14.63 -0.30
CA SER A 117 -13.92 13.44 -0.28
C SER A 117 -15.43 13.75 -0.37
N ASP A 118 -15.81 14.96 -0.76
CA ASP A 118 -17.20 15.41 -0.93
C ASP A 118 -18.08 15.12 0.30
N CYS A 119 -17.52 15.27 1.51
CA CYS A 119 -18.27 15.23 2.76
C CYS A 119 -19.08 16.54 2.94
N LYS A 120 -19.97 16.85 2.00
CA LYS A 120 -20.86 18.02 2.12
C LYS A 120 -21.94 17.74 3.16
N PRO A 121 -22.21 18.67 4.09
CA PRO A 121 -23.46 18.65 4.83
C PRO A 121 -24.58 19.03 3.85
N LEU A 122 -25.27 18.03 3.28
CA LEU A 122 -26.48 18.29 2.51
C LEU A 122 -27.58 18.80 3.46
N PRO A 123 -28.30 19.88 3.11
CA PRO A 123 -29.41 20.38 3.90
C PRO A 123 -30.57 19.38 3.78
N LEU A 124 -30.99 18.85 4.94
CA LEU A 124 -32.22 18.09 5.20
C LEU A 124 -32.64 16.99 4.19
N GLN A 125 -32.83 15.79 4.75
CA GLN A 125 -33.54 14.62 4.19
C GLN A 125 -32.74 13.77 3.21
N VAL A 126 -32.15 12.68 3.72
CA VAL A 126 -32.63 11.29 3.59
C VAL A 126 -31.56 10.40 4.21
N TYR A 127 -32.00 9.38 4.97
CA TYR A 127 -31.24 8.41 5.77
C TYR A 127 -30.19 7.55 5.00
N SER A 128 -29.81 7.95 3.78
CA SER A 128 -28.77 7.33 2.94
C SER A 128 -27.45 8.11 2.99
N LEU A 129 -27.13 8.71 4.14
CA LEU A 129 -26.01 9.65 4.32
C LEU A 129 -25.27 9.42 5.66
N TYR A 130 -24.89 8.17 5.94
CA TYR A 130 -23.94 7.83 6.99
C TYR A 130 -22.70 7.10 6.45
N LEU A 131 -22.73 6.64 5.20
CA LEU A 131 -21.67 5.83 4.57
C LEU A 131 -20.62 6.63 3.78
N LEU A 132 -20.85 7.94 3.56
CA LEU A 132 -19.87 8.86 2.94
C LEU A 132 -19.22 9.81 3.96
N LYS A 133 -19.44 9.57 5.25
CA LYS A 133 -18.54 10.10 6.29
C LYS A 133 -17.22 9.37 6.06
N GLY A 134 -16.33 9.96 5.25
CA GLY A 134 -14.96 9.46 5.14
C GLY A 134 -14.47 9.22 6.56
N ASP A 135 -14.03 7.99 6.82
CA ASP A 135 -13.62 7.56 8.15
C ASP A 135 -12.52 8.52 8.60
N GLN A 136 -12.90 9.50 9.42
CA GLN A 136 -12.03 10.66 9.68
C GLN A 136 -10.82 10.21 10.49
N ASP A 137 -10.95 9.12 11.22
CA ASP A 137 -9.88 8.37 11.86
C ASP A 137 -8.87 7.81 10.84
N ALA A 138 -9.32 7.20 9.74
CA ALA A 138 -8.45 6.69 8.69
C ALA A 138 -7.75 7.83 7.96
N ILE A 139 -8.47 8.92 7.65
CA ILE A 139 -7.89 10.11 7.03
C ILE A 139 -6.87 10.76 7.97
N GLN A 140 -7.20 10.89 9.26
CA GLN A 140 -6.30 11.41 10.29
C GLN A 140 -5.03 10.56 10.37
N TYR A 141 -5.16 9.23 10.41
CA TYR A 141 -4.04 8.31 10.45
C TYR A 141 -3.16 8.45 9.20
N MET A 142 -3.77 8.46 8.01
CA MET A 142 -3.07 8.63 6.74
C MET A 142 -2.28 9.94 6.69
N CYS A 143 -2.91 11.07 7.01
CA CYS A 143 -2.25 12.38 6.94
C CYS A 143 -1.16 12.54 8.01
N ARG A 144 -1.36 11.97 9.21
CA ARG A 144 -0.37 12.00 10.30
C ARG A 144 0.85 11.13 10.02
N GLU A 145 0.66 9.97 9.42
CA GLU A 145 1.76 9.03 9.11
C GLU A 145 2.43 9.31 7.76
N ALA A 146 1.80 10.09 6.87
CA ALA A 146 2.34 10.42 5.55
C ALA A 146 3.79 10.97 5.57
N PRO A 147 4.18 11.92 6.46
CA PRO A 147 5.56 12.39 6.53
C PRO A 147 6.57 11.27 6.81
N LYS A 148 6.26 10.38 7.75
CA LYS A 148 7.12 9.25 8.11
C LYS A 148 7.22 8.24 6.96
N ALA A 149 6.11 7.95 6.30
CA ALA A 149 6.08 7.03 5.17
C ALA A 149 6.90 7.52 3.98
N VAL A 150 6.89 8.84 3.70
CA VAL A 150 7.71 9.42 2.63
C VAL A 150 9.20 9.39 2.96
N ILE A 151 9.56 9.69 4.22
CA ILE A 151 10.96 9.58 4.69
C ILE A 151 11.43 8.12 4.64
N GLU A 152 10.58 7.17 5.00
CA GLU A 152 10.88 5.74 4.87
C GLU A 152 11.19 5.36 3.41
N LEU A 153 10.37 5.83 2.46
CA LEU A 153 10.62 5.59 1.04
C LEU A 153 11.93 6.22 0.54
N GLU A 154 12.27 7.41 1.03
CA GLU A 154 13.57 8.04 0.75
C GLU A 154 14.72 7.16 1.26
N ASN A 155 14.60 6.64 2.49
CA ASN A 155 15.61 5.76 3.09
C ASN A 155 15.76 4.42 2.35
N TYR A 156 14.69 3.91 1.73
CA TYR A 156 14.77 2.76 0.81
C TYR A 156 15.41 3.10 -0.55
N GLY A 157 15.84 4.36 -0.77
CA GLY A 157 16.55 4.79 -1.96
C GLY A 157 15.64 5.33 -3.06
N LEU A 158 14.40 5.75 -2.75
CA LEU A 158 13.55 6.39 -3.74
C LEU A 158 14.17 7.74 -4.16
N PRO A 159 14.50 7.94 -5.45
CA PRO A 159 15.21 9.13 -5.91
C PRO A 159 14.25 10.32 -6.07
N PHE A 160 13.81 10.91 -4.95
CA PHE A 160 13.04 12.14 -4.96
C PHE A 160 13.84 13.29 -5.57
N SER A 161 13.13 14.19 -6.27
CA SER A 161 13.69 15.48 -6.67
C SER A 161 14.10 16.27 -5.44
N ARG A 162 15.13 17.11 -5.57
CA ARG A 162 15.74 17.84 -4.46
C ARG A 162 15.56 19.35 -4.59
N THR A 163 15.42 20.03 -3.45
CA THR A 163 15.54 21.48 -3.35
C THR A 163 17.02 21.90 -3.35
N GLU A 164 17.31 23.20 -3.42
CA GLU A 164 18.67 23.74 -3.32
C GLU A 164 19.34 23.33 -1.99
N ASP A 165 18.56 23.19 -0.92
CA ASP A 165 19.00 22.75 0.40
C ASP A 165 19.20 21.21 0.52
N GLY A 166 18.98 20.45 -0.56
CA GLY A 166 19.10 18.99 -0.56
C GLY A 166 17.91 18.24 0.09
N LYS A 167 16.84 18.95 0.47
CA LYS A 167 15.60 18.34 0.98
C LYS A 167 14.73 17.81 -0.16
N ILE A 168 13.73 17.00 0.16
CA ILE A 168 12.76 16.50 -0.83
C ILE A 168 11.96 17.68 -1.41
N TYR A 169 12.00 17.83 -2.73
CA TYR A 169 11.22 18.82 -3.47
C TYR A 169 9.72 18.47 -3.43
N GLN A 170 8.90 19.50 -3.22
CA GLN A 170 7.45 19.38 -3.18
C GLN A 170 6.80 20.34 -4.19
N ARG A 171 5.88 19.83 -5.01
CA ARG A 171 5.13 20.63 -5.99
C ARG A 171 3.73 20.96 -5.48
N ALA A 172 3.14 22.01 -6.06
CA ALA A 172 1.73 22.28 -5.92
C ALA A 172 0.89 21.19 -6.61
N PHE A 173 -0.25 20.84 -6.01
CA PHE A 173 -1.21 19.91 -6.57
C PHE A 173 -2.64 20.42 -6.34
N GLY A 174 -3.57 19.96 -7.18
CA GLY A 174 -4.97 20.39 -7.11
C GLY A 174 -5.61 20.03 -5.77
N GLY A 175 -6.40 20.94 -5.21
CA GLY A 175 -7.14 20.73 -3.97
C GLY A 175 -6.31 20.78 -2.69
N GLN A 176 -5.08 21.31 -2.74
CA GLN A 176 -4.21 21.47 -1.58
C GLN A 176 -4.10 22.92 -1.15
N SER A 177 -4.38 23.20 0.12
CA SER A 177 -4.41 24.54 0.67
C SER A 177 -3.71 24.66 2.03
N LEU A 178 -3.25 25.86 2.34
CA LEU A 178 -2.73 26.22 3.67
C LEU A 178 -3.85 26.77 4.55
N ASP A 179 -3.66 26.77 5.87
CA ASP A 179 -4.59 27.34 6.86
C ASP A 179 -6.06 26.95 6.68
N PHE A 180 -6.34 25.64 6.58
CA PHE A 180 -7.71 25.11 6.41
C PHE A 180 -8.49 25.78 5.25
N GLY A 181 -7.84 26.02 4.12
CA GLY A 181 -8.47 26.62 2.93
C GLY A 181 -8.33 28.13 2.78
N LYS A 182 -7.67 28.83 3.71
CA LYS A 182 -7.57 30.29 3.72
C LYS A 182 -6.20 30.82 3.29
N GLY A 183 -5.14 30.01 3.41
CA GLY A 183 -3.75 30.42 3.21
C GLY A 183 -3.23 30.26 1.77
N GLY A 184 -4.12 30.06 0.79
CA GLY A 184 -3.72 29.86 -0.61
C GLY A 184 -3.23 28.43 -0.90
N GLN A 185 -2.44 28.27 -1.96
CA GLN A 185 -1.99 26.99 -2.49
C GLN A 185 -0.86 26.37 -1.65
N ALA A 186 -1.01 25.10 -1.26
CA ALA A 186 0.04 24.36 -0.55
C ALA A 186 0.99 23.62 -1.51
N TYR A 187 2.21 23.38 -1.05
CA TYR A 187 3.28 22.67 -1.75
C TYR A 187 3.69 21.43 -0.96
N ARG A 188 2.89 20.36 -1.04
CA ARG A 188 3.10 19.16 -0.21
C ARG A 188 3.21 17.84 -0.99
N CYS A 189 3.17 17.90 -2.31
CA CYS A 189 3.29 16.72 -3.17
C CYS A 189 4.77 16.44 -3.45
N ALA A 190 5.38 15.49 -2.73
CA ALA A 190 6.74 15.03 -2.95
C ALA A 190 6.80 14.23 -4.27
N CYS A 191 7.71 14.60 -5.17
CA CYS A 191 7.79 13.97 -6.49
C CYS A 191 9.22 13.59 -6.89
N ALA A 192 9.34 12.59 -7.77
CA ALA A 192 10.57 12.25 -8.47
C ALA A 192 10.38 12.62 -9.95
N ALA A 193 10.64 13.89 -10.26
CA ALA A 193 10.23 14.52 -11.51
C ALA A 193 8.74 14.21 -11.81
N ASP A 194 8.43 13.70 -13.00
CA ASP A 194 7.09 13.23 -13.40
C ASP A 194 6.99 11.70 -13.48
N ARG A 195 7.85 10.95 -12.76
CA ARG A 195 7.89 9.47 -12.80
C ARG A 195 7.90 8.83 -11.42
N THR A 196 7.23 9.47 -10.45
CA THR A 196 7.25 9.04 -9.04
C THR A 196 6.89 7.56 -8.85
N GLY A 197 5.90 7.06 -9.57
CA GLY A 197 5.48 5.65 -9.54
C GLY A 197 6.51 4.68 -10.10
N THR A 198 7.18 5.06 -11.19
CA THR A 198 8.26 4.25 -11.78
C THR A 198 9.45 4.18 -10.83
N CYS A 199 9.83 5.31 -10.24
CA CYS A 199 10.94 5.39 -9.28
C CYS A 199 10.69 4.60 -7.99
N SER A 200 9.46 4.63 -7.46
CA SER A 200 9.07 3.87 -6.26
C SER A 200 9.22 2.35 -6.45
N PHE A 201 8.99 1.84 -7.65
CA PHE A 201 9.11 0.42 -7.96
C PHE A 201 10.53 -0.02 -8.29
N ALA A 202 11.18 0.69 -9.21
CA ALA A 202 12.46 0.26 -9.76
C ALA A 202 13.61 0.34 -8.74
N TYR A 203 13.55 1.31 -7.82
CA TYR A 203 14.67 1.59 -6.92
C TYR A 203 14.42 1.20 -5.47
N SER A 204 13.22 1.46 -4.92
CA SER A 204 12.95 1.21 -3.49
C SER A 204 12.29 -0.14 -3.19
N LEU A 205 11.22 -0.51 -3.90
CA LEU A 205 10.41 -1.68 -3.51
C LEU A 205 10.82 -2.99 -4.20
N TRP A 206 11.59 -2.93 -5.28
CA TRP A 206 12.07 -4.10 -6.00
C TRP A 206 13.48 -3.87 -6.57
N PRO A 207 14.56 -4.09 -5.79
CA PRO A 207 15.94 -3.79 -6.19
C PRO A 207 16.54 -4.75 -7.25
N GLY A 208 15.71 -5.56 -7.93
CA GLY A 208 16.14 -6.52 -8.96
C GLY A 208 15.86 -6.08 -10.40
N TYR A 209 15.54 -4.81 -10.63
CA TYR A 209 15.32 -4.27 -11.98
C TYR A 209 16.61 -3.68 -12.52
N GLU A 210 17.38 -4.49 -13.27
CA GLU A 210 18.41 -3.98 -14.17
C GLU A 210 17.68 -3.28 -15.34
N THR A 211 17.93 -1.99 -15.52
CA THR A 211 17.50 -1.19 -16.68
C THR A 211 18.33 -1.50 -17.91
#